data_AF-A0A969UWV4-F1
#
_entry.id   AF-A0A969UWV4-F1
#
_cell.length_a   1.000
_cell.length_b   1.000
_cell.length_c   1.000
_cell.angle_alpha   90.00
_cell.angle_beta   90.00
_cell.angle_gamma   90.00
#
_symmetry.space_group_name_H-M   'P 1'
#
loop_
_entity.id
_entity.type
_entity.pdbx_description
1 polymer ?
#
loop_
_entity_poly.entity_id
_entity_poly.type
_entity_poly.pdbx_seq_one_letter_code
_entity_poly.pdbx_strand_id
1 'polypeptide(L)'
;TPGDILFIDSTHVAKTGSDVNYIFGEILPNLQTGVYIHIHDIFYPFEYLREWVLQGWAWNECYFLKAFLQYNQTFKIVLFNTFLEHRRPDWFRSHMPLCMKNLGGSIWLKKVRD
;
A
#
# COMPACT_ATOMS: atom_id res chain seq x y z
N THR A 1 -1.92 -17.91 7.99
CA THR A 1 -2.54 -18.98 7.17
C THR A 1 -3.30 -18.36 6.01
N PRO A 2 -3.64 -19.13 4.96
CA PRO A 2 -4.41 -18.60 3.83
C PRO A 2 -5.73 -17.96 4.31
N GLY A 3 -6.02 -16.75 3.85
CA GLY A 3 -7.20 -15.99 4.28
C GLY A 3 -6.97 -15.02 5.44
N ASP A 4 -5.87 -15.16 6.17
CA ASP A 4 -5.49 -14.18 7.21
C ASP A 4 -5.09 -12.84 6.59
N ILE A 5 -5.17 -11.79 7.40
CA ILE A 5 -4.83 -10.42 7.04
C ILE A 5 -3.64 -9.95 7.89
N LEU A 6 -2.61 -9.46 7.22
CA LEU A 6 -1.58 -8.61 7.81
C LEU A 6 -1.92 -7.15 7.52
N PHE A 7 -2.07 -6.34 8.57
CA PHE A 7 -2.30 -4.90 8.48
C PHE A 7 -1.02 -4.14 8.86
N ILE A 8 -0.52 -3.30 7.97
CA ILE A 8 0.73 -2.54 8.11
C ILE A 8 0.41 -1.05 8.13
N ASP A 9 0.78 -0.41 9.24
CA ASP A 9 0.82 1.03 9.44
C ASP A 9 2.20 1.34 10.04
N SER A 10 3.18 1.50 9.15
CA SER A 10 4.61 1.51 9.48
C SER A 10 5.08 2.94 9.78
N THR A 11 6.39 3.12 10.00
CA THR A 11 6.97 4.47 10.05
C THR A 11 7.00 5.18 8.69
N HIS A 12 6.67 4.48 7.59
CA HIS A 12 6.73 4.94 6.19
C HIS A 12 8.11 5.42 5.70
N VAL A 13 9.17 5.22 6.48
CA VAL A 13 10.54 5.66 6.14
C VAL A 13 11.49 4.46 6.16
N ALA A 14 11.86 3.98 4.97
CA ALA A 14 13.00 3.08 4.77
C ALA A 14 14.31 3.81 5.08
N LYS A 15 15.01 3.32 6.11
CA LYS A 15 16.31 3.81 6.62
C LYS A 15 16.98 2.73 7.48
N THR A 16 18.21 2.95 7.92
CA THR A 16 18.90 2.04 8.86
C THR A 16 18.03 1.74 10.09
N GLY A 17 17.79 0.45 10.37
CA GLY A 17 16.97 0.01 11.50
C GLY A 17 15.46 0.27 11.36
N SER A 18 14.96 0.60 10.17
CA SER A 18 13.54 0.85 9.92
C SER A 18 12.71 -0.43 9.98
N ASP A 19 11.49 -0.30 10.53
CA ASP A 19 10.45 -1.31 10.46
C ASP A 19 10.02 -1.61 9.02
N VAL A 20 10.03 -0.62 8.12
CA VAL A 20 9.77 -0.82 6.67
C VAL A 20 10.74 -1.86 6.11
N ASN A 21 12.04 -1.74 6.40
CA ASN A 21 13.03 -2.69 5.90
C ASN A 21 12.79 -4.09 6.47
N TYR A 22 12.46 -4.19 7.77
CA TYR A 22 12.16 -5.46 8.42
C TYR A 22 10.88 -6.11 7.86
N ILE A 23 9.84 -5.32 7.62
CA ILE A 23 8.59 -5.80 7.04
C ILE A 23 8.84 -6.41 5.67
N PHE A 24 9.51 -5.69 4.77
CA PHE A 24 9.72 -6.18 3.41
C PHE A 24 10.79 -7.26 3.29
N GLY A 25 11.84 -7.21 4.13
CA GLY A 25 12.95 -8.15 4.10
C GLY A 25 12.70 -9.45 4.88
N GLU A 26 11.93 -9.38 5.97
CA GLU A 26 11.78 -10.50 6.90
C GLU A 26 10.31 -10.95 7.04
N ILE A 27 9.35 -10.03 7.18
CA ILE A 27 7.94 -10.43 7.42
C ILE A 27 7.28 -10.92 6.13
N LEU A 28 7.25 -10.10 5.08
CA LEU A 28 6.52 -10.42 3.83
C LEU A 28 6.98 -11.74 3.19
N PRO A 29 8.29 -12.05 3.09
CA PRO A 29 8.75 -13.31 2.51
C PRO A 29 8.26 -14.54 3.28
N ASN A 30 8.16 -14.45 4.61
CA ASN A 30 7.76 -15.55 5.48
C ASN A 30 6.24 -15.74 5.61
N LEU A 31 5.43 -14.87 5.00
CA LEU A 31 3.99 -15.06 4.97
C LEU A 31 3.60 -16.32 4.17
N GLN A 32 2.52 -16.98 4.58
CA GLN A 32 1.95 -18.10 3.84
C GLN A 32 1.25 -17.60 2.56
N THR A 33 1.30 -18.39 1.48
CA THR A 33 0.49 -18.13 0.29
C THR A 33 -1.00 -17.99 0.67
N GLY A 34 -1.68 -17.00 0.10
CA GLY A 34 -3.09 -16.71 0.35
C GLY A 34 -3.35 -15.65 1.43
N VAL A 35 -2.33 -15.19 2.15
CA VAL A 35 -2.43 -14.05 3.09
C VAL A 35 -2.68 -12.75 2.32
N TYR A 36 -3.59 -11.93 2.84
CA TYR A 36 -3.82 -10.56 2.38
C TYR A 36 -2.97 -9.59 3.18
N ILE A 37 -2.44 -8.58 2.51
CA ILE A 37 -1.56 -7.57 3.11
C ILE A 37 -2.14 -6.20 2.81
N HIS A 38 -2.51 -5.47 3.86
CA HIS A 38 -2.89 -4.06 3.78
C HIS A 38 -1.68 -3.21 4.14
N ILE A 39 -1.35 -2.23 3.30
CA ILE A 39 -0.35 -1.20 3.60
C ILE A 39 -1.07 0.14 3.58
N HIS A 40 -1.05 0.82 4.73
CA HIS A 40 -1.69 2.10 4.97
C HIS A 40 -0.91 3.25 4.28
N ASP A 41 -1.59 4.37 4.01
CA ASP A 41 -1.04 5.61 3.43
C ASP A 41 -0.22 5.47 2.13
N ILE A 42 -0.60 4.50 1.29
CA ILE A 42 -0.10 4.38 -0.09
C ILE A 42 -1.09 5.02 -1.05
N PHE A 43 -0.63 5.98 -1.86
CA PHE A 43 -1.44 6.68 -2.84
C PHE A 43 -1.00 6.36 -4.27
N TYR A 44 -1.94 6.27 -5.21
CA TYR A 44 -1.64 6.14 -6.63
C TYR A 44 -1.13 7.48 -7.20
N PRO A 45 -0.07 7.52 -8.04
CA PRO A 45 0.67 6.41 -8.64
C PRO A 45 2.01 6.12 -7.92
N PHE A 46 1.96 5.85 -6.61
CA PHE A 46 3.09 5.70 -5.69
C PHE A 46 3.85 7.01 -5.49
N GLU A 47 3.12 8.02 -5.01
CA GLU A 47 3.67 9.33 -4.66
C GLU A 47 2.93 9.86 -3.42
N TYR A 48 3.60 10.63 -2.57
CA TYR A 48 2.98 11.24 -1.40
C TYR A 48 2.35 12.60 -1.71
N LEU A 49 1.38 13.00 -0.87
CA LEU A 49 0.70 14.28 -1.00
C LEU A 49 1.71 15.43 -0.89
N ARG A 50 1.58 16.42 -1.77
CA ARG A 50 2.47 17.59 -1.83
C ARG A 50 2.57 18.28 -0.48
N GLU A 51 1.45 18.41 0.22
CA GLU A 51 1.36 19.09 1.51
C GLU A 51 2.20 18.37 2.57
N TRP A 52 2.20 17.04 2.58
CA TRP A 52 2.99 16.23 3.52
C TRP A 52 4.49 16.41 3.26
N VAL A 53 4.88 16.39 1.98
CA VAL A 53 6.28 16.65 1.59
C VAL A 53 6.71 18.05 2.04
N LEU A 54 5.88 19.07 1.82
CA LEU A 54 6.17 20.45 2.23
C LEU A 54 6.18 20.64 3.76
N GLN A 55 5.49 19.79 4.51
CA GLN A 55 5.56 19.72 5.97
C GLN A 55 6.81 18.99 6.49
N GLY A 56 7.66 18.49 5.59
CA GLY A 56 8.91 17.80 5.94
C GLY A 56 8.74 16.31 6.22
N TRP A 57 7.60 15.71 5.86
CA TRP A 57 7.43 14.25 5.96
C TRP A 57 8.31 13.60 4.90
N ALA A 58 9.41 12.98 5.34
CA ALA A 58 10.37 12.30 4.48
C ALA A 58 9.99 10.84 4.21
N TRP A 59 8.69 10.57 4.06
CA TRP A 59 8.19 9.23 3.78
C TRP A 59 8.66 8.77 2.40
N ASN A 60 9.04 7.50 2.30
CA ASN A 60 9.60 6.93 1.08
C ASN A 60 9.16 5.46 0.84
N GLU A 61 8.35 4.88 1.74
CA GLU A 61 7.85 3.50 1.63
C GLU A 61 7.11 3.25 0.32
N CYS A 62 6.32 4.22 -0.20
CA CYS A 62 5.60 4.04 -1.45
C CYS A 62 6.52 3.78 -2.65
N TYR A 63 7.72 4.38 -2.70
CA TYR A 63 8.69 4.12 -3.75
C TYR A 63 9.36 2.75 -3.57
N PHE A 64 9.66 2.38 -2.33
CA PHE A 64 10.20 1.06 -2.01
C PHE A 64 9.22 -0.04 -2.38
N LEU A 65 7.94 0.14 -2.04
CA LEU A 65 6.86 -0.75 -2.43
C LEU A 65 6.71 -0.83 -3.95
N LYS A 66 6.74 0.30 -4.66
CA LYS A 66 6.70 0.32 -6.13
C LYS A 66 7.83 -0.52 -6.73
N ALA A 67 9.05 -0.34 -6.24
CA ALA A 67 10.20 -1.12 -6.68
C ALA A 67 10.04 -2.62 -6.34
N PHE A 68 9.58 -2.95 -5.13
CA PHE A 68 9.30 -4.32 -4.69
C PHE A 68 8.26 -5.02 -5.57
N LEU A 69 7.22 -4.29 -6.00
CA LEU A 69 6.16 -4.80 -6.88
C LEU A 69 6.59 -4.86 -8.35
N GLN A 70 7.59 -4.08 -8.75
CA GLN A 70 8.09 -4.09 -10.11
C GLN A 70 8.72 -5.45 -10.43
N TYR A 71 8.23 -6.09 -11.50
CA TYR A 71 8.61 -7.46 -11.89
C TYR A 71 8.25 -8.54 -10.86
N ASN A 72 7.46 -8.21 -9.83
CA ASN A 72 7.04 -9.15 -8.82
C ASN A 72 5.93 -10.06 -9.36
N GLN A 73 6.14 -11.36 -9.21
CA GLN A 73 5.14 -12.36 -9.57
C GLN A 73 4.46 -12.97 -8.32
N THR A 74 5.06 -12.79 -7.16
CA THR A 74 4.70 -13.43 -5.89
C THR A 74 3.61 -12.69 -5.12
N PHE A 75 3.59 -11.36 -5.21
CA PHE A 75 2.62 -10.48 -4.58
C PHE A 75 1.81 -9.79 -5.67
N LYS A 76 0.48 -9.90 -5.59
CA LYS A 76 -0.43 -9.25 -6.53
C LYS A 76 -1.24 -8.18 -5.84
N ILE A 77 -1.39 -7.03 -6.49
CA ILE A 77 -2.34 -6.00 -6.07
C ILE A 77 -3.75 -6.54 -6.28
N VAL A 78 -4.55 -6.56 -5.22
CA VAL A 78 -5.96 -6.98 -5.25
C VAL A 78 -6.92 -5.79 -5.09
N LEU A 79 -6.46 -4.71 -4.44
CA LEU A 79 -7.19 -3.45 -4.34
C LEU A 79 -6.20 -2.29 -4.20
N PHE A 80 -6.47 -1.17 -4.87
CA PHE A 80 -5.76 0.08 -4.67
C PHE A 80 -6.81 1.20 -4.71
N ASN A 81 -7.18 1.72 -3.53
CA ASN A 81 -8.36 2.59 -3.37
C ASN A 81 -8.25 3.85 -4.24
N THR A 82 -7.15 4.58 -4.10
CA THR A 82 -6.92 5.85 -4.80
C THR A 82 -6.81 5.65 -6.32
N PHE A 83 -6.27 4.52 -6.77
CA PHE A 83 -6.32 4.16 -8.20
C PHE A 83 -7.77 4.06 -8.70
N LEU A 84 -8.65 3.36 -7.98
CA LEU A 84 -10.05 3.21 -8.37
C LEU A 84 -10.80 4.53 -8.31
N GLU A 85 -10.56 5.35 -7.29
CA GLU A 85 -11.19 6.67 -7.14
C GLU A 85 -10.78 7.61 -8.28
N HIS A 86 -9.50 7.60 -8.67
CA HIS A 86 -9.00 8.36 -9.83
C HIS A 86 -9.56 7.86 -11.15
N ARG A 87 -9.72 6.54 -11.31
CA ARG A 87 -10.15 5.92 -12.58
C ARG A 87 -11.65 5.84 -12.73
N ARG A 88 -12.42 5.83 -11.64
CA ARG A 88 -13.88 5.64 -11.62
C ARG A 88 -14.58 6.65 -10.69
N PRO A 89 -14.29 7.97 -10.78
CA PRO A 89 -14.80 8.95 -9.83
C PRO A 89 -16.33 9.02 -9.79
N ASP A 90 -17.00 8.84 -10.93
CA ASP A 90 -18.47 8.92 -10.99
C ASP A 90 -19.15 7.75 -10.27
N TRP A 91 -18.53 6.57 -10.26
CA TRP A 91 -19.04 5.43 -9.51
C TRP A 91 -18.96 5.72 -8.01
N PHE A 92 -17.85 6.25 -7.52
CA PHE A 92 -17.70 6.62 -6.11
C PHE A 92 -18.62 7.78 -5.73
N ARG A 93 -18.77 8.81 -6.55
CA ARG A 93 -19.73 9.90 -6.28
C ARG A 93 -21.16 9.42 -6.14
N SER A 94 -21.56 8.42 -6.93
CA SER A 94 -22.93 7.89 -6.92
C SER A 94 -23.18 6.85 -5.83
N HIS A 95 -22.21 5.98 -5.54
CA HIS A 95 -22.42 4.83 -4.64
C HIS A 95 -21.70 4.96 -3.29
N MET A 96 -20.62 5.73 -3.22
CA MET A 96 -19.79 5.90 -2.02
C MET A 96 -19.35 7.37 -1.85
N PRO A 97 -20.29 8.33 -1.80
CA PRO A 97 -19.96 9.76 -1.83
C PRO A 97 -19.12 10.24 -0.65
N LEU A 98 -19.12 9.50 0.47
CA LEU A 98 -18.27 9.82 1.62
C LEU A 98 -16.77 9.60 1.34
N CYS A 99 -16.42 8.61 0.53
CA CYS A 99 -15.03 8.40 0.08
C CYS A 99 -14.53 9.59 -0.74
N MET A 100 -15.42 10.32 -1.42
CA MET A 100 -15.03 11.51 -2.19
C MET A 100 -14.71 12.73 -1.31
N LYS A 101 -15.04 12.71 -0.01
CA LYS A 101 -14.65 13.77 0.94
C LYS A 101 -13.25 13.55 1.49
N ASN A 102 -12.86 12.30 1.65
CA ASN A 102 -11.52 11.88 2.03
C ASN A 102 -11.25 10.53 1.39
N LEU A 103 -10.39 10.54 0.36
CA LEU A 103 -10.01 9.36 -0.41
C LEU A 103 -9.28 8.33 0.47
N GLY A 104 -8.63 8.79 1.53
CA GLY A 104 -7.64 8.02 2.27
C GLY A 104 -6.50 7.55 1.36
N GLY A 105 -5.76 6.54 1.80
CA GLY A 105 -4.69 5.93 1.02
C GLY A 105 -4.42 4.53 1.53
N SER A 106 -4.52 3.52 0.67
CA SER A 106 -4.07 2.18 0.99
C SER A 106 -3.91 1.31 -0.25
N ILE A 107 -3.11 0.28 -0.11
CA ILE A 107 -2.99 -0.76 -1.12
C ILE A 107 -3.11 -2.13 -0.45
N TRP A 108 -3.85 -3.01 -1.11
CA TRP A 108 -4.01 -4.39 -0.69
C TRP A 108 -3.30 -5.29 -1.67
N LEU A 109 -2.44 -6.15 -1.12
CA LEU A 109 -1.75 -7.20 -1.83
C LEU A 109 -2.28 -8.56 -1.37
N LYS A 110 -2.00 -9.58 -2.16
CA LYS A 110 -2.12 -10.99 -1.78
C LYS A 110 -0.84 -11.72 -2.17
N LYS A 111 -0.27 -12.52 -1.26
CA LYS A 111 0.79 -13.48 -1.62
C LYS A 111 0.14 -14.63 -2.37
N VAL A 112 0.56 -14.90 -3.61
CA VAL A 112 -0.10 -15.87 -4.51
C VAL A 112 0.74 -17.10 -4.84
N ARG A 113 1.99 -17.15 -4.41
CA ARG A 113 2.92 -18.28 -4.52
C ARG A 113 3.97 -18.16 -3.43
N ASP A 114 4.71 -19.23 -3.19
CA ASP A 114 5.84 -19.25 -2.25
C ASP A 114 7.12 -18.72 -2.90
#